data_AF-A0A966JB10-F1
#
_entry.id   AF-A0A966JB10-F1
#
_cell.length_a   1.000
_cell.length_b   1.000
_cell.length_c   1.000
_cell.angle_alpha   90.00
_cell.angle_beta   90.00
_cell.angle_gamma   90.00
#
_symmetry.space_group_name_H-M   'P 1'
#
loop_
_entity.id
_entity.type
_entity.pdbx_description
1 polymer ?
#
loop_
_entity_poly.entity_id
_entity_poly.type
_entity_poly.pdbx_seq_one_letter_code
_entity_poly.pdbx_strand_id
1 'polypeptide(L)'
;RSGERLPGVLANLPLFDRSGSHLYLGWNEGETTDLPRLTRRIPAVSRFVGEFGFPTISRSTAERLRDDLDTVRPTLGFDPDTLLERIPPDRYRDLDSWVSAADEQQAEVVQHTVEHLRRLRYQPCGGFTVFCLNDPTPGWGWGLIAADGSPRPSLTALAEACRPIAVIADRLGPELAAGSRHAVDIHVVSDLRYDIAEAEVDVVVTGPDLEIRRRFAGAIDADSSTKVGTVGFRVPETWGQVEVTATVRADGLGNTHRQVSAIQLPLS
;
A
#
# COMPACT_ATOMS: atom_id res chain seq x y z
N ARG A 1 24.66 -4.42 -21.70
CA ARG A 1 25.46 -3.21 -21.98
C ARG A 1 25.73 -2.55 -20.64
N SER A 2 26.97 -2.13 -20.43
CA SER A 2 27.60 -1.65 -19.20
C SER A 2 26.76 -0.63 -18.41
N GLY A 3 26.73 -0.82 -17.09
CA GLY A 3 26.20 0.13 -16.14
C GLY A 3 27.12 1.35 -16.03
N GLU A 4 26.60 2.49 -16.45
CA GLU A 4 27.00 3.79 -15.91
C GLU A 4 25.75 4.36 -15.23
N ARG A 5 25.84 4.61 -13.91
CA ARG A 5 24.85 5.45 -13.23
C ARG A 5 25.04 6.87 -13.77
N LEU A 6 24.10 7.35 -14.57
CA LEU A 6 24.06 8.76 -14.96
C LEU A 6 23.84 9.61 -13.70
N PRO A 7 24.65 10.66 -13.46
CA PRO A 7 24.45 11.55 -12.33
C PRO A 7 23.19 12.40 -12.56
N GLY A 8 22.33 12.48 -11.54
CA GLY A 8 21.35 13.57 -11.42
C GLY A 8 20.12 13.49 -12.35
N VAL A 9 19.58 12.30 -12.62
CA VAL A 9 18.25 12.20 -13.23
C VAL A 9 17.22 12.43 -12.13
N LEU A 10 16.58 13.61 -12.14
CA LEU A 10 15.26 13.82 -11.53
C LEU A 10 14.40 12.61 -11.92
N ALA A 11 13.81 11.93 -10.92
CA ALA A 11 12.90 10.80 -11.11
C ALA A 11 12.15 10.95 -12.43
N ASN A 12 12.33 9.99 -13.35
CA ASN A 12 11.72 10.01 -14.67
C ASN A 12 10.29 10.52 -14.50
N LEU A 13 10.01 11.72 -15.01
CA LEU A 13 8.65 12.26 -14.98
C LEU A 13 7.77 11.18 -15.61
N PRO A 14 6.69 10.74 -14.94
CA PRO A 14 5.82 9.71 -15.49
C PRO A 14 5.48 10.13 -16.91
N LEU A 15 5.68 9.21 -17.86
CA LEU A 15 5.35 9.45 -19.26
C LEU A 15 3.86 9.84 -19.30
N PHE A 16 3.59 11.13 -19.43
CA PHE A 16 2.25 11.66 -19.60
C PHE A 16 1.81 11.35 -21.03
N ASP A 17 1.62 10.07 -21.36
CA ASP A 17 0.68 9.76 -22.42
C ASP A 17 -0.70 10.20 -21.93
N ARG A 18 -1.53 10.69 -22.84
CA ARG A 18 -2.90 11.11 -22.60
C ARG A 18 -3.80 9.94 -22.13
N SER A 19 -3.23 8.75 -21.89
CA SER A 19 -3.90 7.47 -21.64
C SER A 19 -3.68 6.86 -20.25
N GLY A 20 -2.62 7.21 -19.49
CA GLY A 20 -2.39 6.67 -18.13
C GLY A 20 -0.98 6.92 -17.58
N SER A 21 -0.72 6.56 -16.31
CA SER A 21 0.59 6.65 -15.64
C SER A 21 0.99 5.32 -15.01
N HIS A 22 2.29 5.04 -14.94
CA HIS A 22 2.82 3.87 -14.24
C HIS A 22 3.51 4.38 -12.97
N LEU A 23 3.11 3.87 -11.82
CA LEU A 23 3.55 4.33 -10.51
C LEU A 23 4.19 3.16 -9.76
N TYR A 24 5.50 3.22 -9.57
CA TYR A 24 6.25 2.18 -8.85
C TYR A 24 6.74 2.69 -7.50
N LEU A 25 5.86 3.42 -6.82
CA LEU A 25 6.09 3.91 -5.47
C LEU A 25 6.27 2.75 -4.49
N GLY A 26 7.36 2.79 -3.72
CA GLY A 26 7.77 1.70 -2.84
C GLY A 26 8.68 0.65 -3.50
N TRP A 27 8.83 0.65 -4.82
CA TRP A 27 9.81 -0.17 -5.55
C TRP A 27 11.04 0.65 -5.94
N ASN A 28 11.04 1.29 -7.11
CA ASN A 28 12.17 2.09 -7.62
C ASN A 28 11.88 3.60 -7.61
N GLU A 29 10.69 4.01 -7.21
CA GLU A 29 10.30 5.42 -7.10
C GLU A 29 9.95 5.75 -5.64
N GLY A 30 10.82 6.43 -4.87
CA GLY A 30 10.44 6.92 -3.52
C GLY A 30 9.76 5.89 -2.59
N GLU A 31 8.96 6.37 -1.63
CA GLU A 31 8.18 5.51 -0.74
C GLU A 31 6.70 5.46 -1.13
N THR A 32 5.99 4.38 -0.79
CA THR A 32 4.54 4.29 -0.98
C THR A 32 3.78 5.43 -0.28
N THR A 33 4.33 5.91 0.84
CA THR A 33 3.79 7.04 1.62
C THR A 33 3.91 8.39 0.90
N ASP A 34 4.71 8.49 -0.17
CA ASP A 34 4.81 9.71 -0.99
C ASP A 34 3.60 9.87 -1.93
N LEU A 35 2.80 8.82 -2.15
CA LEU A 35 1.71 8.82 -3.13
C LEU A 35 0.73 10.00 -2.93
N PRO A 36 0.21 10.29 -1.72
CA PRO A 36 -0.68 11.43 -1.52
C PRO A 36 -0.03 12.78 -1.86
N ARG A 37 1.26 12.94 -1.57
CA ARG A 37 2.02 14.15 -1.88
C ARG A 37 2.20 14.30 -3.39
N LEU A 38 2.53 13.21 -4.07
CA LEU A 38 2.70 13.17 -5.53
C LEU A 38 1.40 13.53 -6.23
N THR A 39 0.29 12.85 -5.92
CA THR A 39 -1.01 13.07 -6.59
C THR A 39 -1.59 14.44 -6.27
N ARG A 40 -1.29 15.02 -5.11
CA ARG A 40 -1.69 16.41 -4.80
C ARG A 40 -0.92 17.43 -5.63
N ARG A 41 0.37 17.20 -5.86
CA ARG A 41 1.24 18.11 -6.63
C ARG A 41 0.99 18.00 -8.11
N ILE A 42 0.75 16.80 -8.61
CA ILE A 42 0.56 16.52 -10.03
C ILE A 42 -0.65 15.60 -10.21
N PRO A 43 -1.89 16.12 -10.07
CA PRO A 43 -3.10 15.29 -10.15
C PRO A 43 -3.24 14.49 -11.44
N ALA A 44 -2.61 14.94 -12.54
CA ALA A 44 -2.62 14.24 -13.82
C ALA A 44 -2.08 12.79 -13.72
N VAL A 45 -1.15 12.51 -12.80
CA VAL A 45 -0.52 11.18 -12.65
C VAL A 45 -1.47 10.12 -12.06
N SER A 46 -2.58 10.54 -11.45
CA SER A 46 -3.56 9.61 -10.87
C SER A 46 -4.84 9.51 -11.68
N ARG A 47 -4.93 10.15 -12.87
CA ARG A 47 -6.16 10.10 -13.69
C ARG A 47 -6.53 8.67 -14.10
N PHE A 48 -5.53 7.89 -14.51
CA PHE A 48 -5.63 6.45 -14.69
C PHE A 48 -4.25 5.87 -14.43
N VAL A 49 -4.13 4.96 -13.45
CA VAL A 49 -2.85 4.31 -13.13
C VAL A 49 -2.78 2.97 -13.84
N GLY A 50 -2.07 2.92 -14.96
CA GLY A 50 -1.97 1.75 -15.83
C GLY A 50 -1.14 0.61 -15.24
N GLU A 51 -0.15 0.92 -14.40
CA GLU A 51 0.65 -0.10 -13.73
C GLU A 51 1.11 0.41 -12.36
N PHE A 52 1.08 -0.48 -11.38
CA PHE A 52 1.70 -0.32 -10.07
C PHE A 52 1.87 -1.70 -9.44
N GLY A 53 2.79 -1.82 -8.48
CA GLY A 53 3.01 -3.06 -7.75
C GLY A 53 4.41 -3.12 -7.14
N PHE A 54 4.74 -4.29 -6.63
CA PHE A 54 6.05 -4.59 -6.07
C PHE A 54 6.37 -6.06 -6.41
N PRO A 55 7.60 -6.39 -6.82
CA PRO A 55 7.95 -7.76 -7.16
C PRO A 55 8.32 -8.59 -5.93
N THR A 56 8.24 -9.91 -6.07
CA THR A 56 8.50 -10.88 -5.01
C THR A 56 9.36 -12.02 -5.55
N ILE A 57 9.93 -12.83 -4.66
CA ILE A 57 10.80 -13.97 -4.99
C ILE A 57 10.26 -15.26 -4.37
N SER A 58 10.54 -16.40 -5.00
CA SER A 58 10.32 -17.70 -4.39
C SER A 58 11.43 -18.01 -3.37
N ARG A 59 11.15 -18.96 -2.47
CA ARG A 59 12.17 -19.52 -1.56
C ARG A 59 13.41 -20.05 -2.28
N SER A 60 13.23 -20.77 -3.39
CA SER A 60 14.36 -21.30 -4.16
C SER A 60 15.22 -20.21 -4.78
N THR A 61 14.63 -19.10 -5.22
CA THR A 61 15.38 -17.93 -5.69
C THR A 61 16.07 -17.21 -4.54
N ALA A 62 15.41 -17.09 -3.39
CA ALA A 62 16.00 -16.50 -2.18
C ALA A 62 17.24 -17.28 -1.71
N GLU A 63 17.18 -18.61 -1.70
CA GLU A 63 18.32 -19.49 -1.39
C GLU A 63 19.49 -19.23 -2.32
N ARG A 64 19.24 -19.27 -3.63
CA ARG A 64 20.24 -19.00 -4.68
C ARG A 64 20.87 -17.62 -4.53
N LEU A 65 20.07 -16.59 -4.29
CA LEU A 65 20.53 -15.21 -4.08
C LEU A 65 21.44 -15.07 -2.86
N ARG A 66 21.16 -15.84 -1.79
CA ARG A 66 21.95 -15.81 -0.56
C ARG A 66 23.29 -16.53 -0.71
N ASP A 67 23.33 -17.59 -1.51
CA ASP A 67 24.52 -18.40 -1.71
C ASP A 67 25.55 -17.71 -2.61
N ASP A 68 25.15 -17.26 -3.80
CA ASP A 68 26.03 -16.62 -4.78
C ASP A 68 25.25 -15.68 -5.71
N LEU A 69 25.15 -14.41 -5.29
CA LEU A 69 24.47 -13.37 -6.04
C LEU A 69 25.05 -13.16 -7.44
N ASP A 70 26.38 -13.20 -7.59
CA ASP A 70 27.05 -12.90 -8.86
C ASP A 70 26.80 -13.99 -9.90
N THR A 71 26.78 -15.26 -9.46
CA THR A 71 26.42 -16.40 -10.32
C THR A 71 24.94 -16.39 -10.70
N VAL A 72 24.06 -15.99 -9.78
CA VAL A 72 22.61 -16.08 -9.97
C VAL A 72 22.04 -14.91 -10.75
N ARG A 73 22.57 -13.70 -10.56
CA ARG A 73 22.08 -12.46 -11.19
C ARG A 73 21.83 -12.58 -12.71
N PRO A 74 22.74 -13.14 -13.53
CA PRO A 74 22.52 -13.26 -14.98
C PRO A 74 21.32 -14.16 -15.36
N THR A 75 20.89 -15.04 -14.45
CA THR A 75 19.83 -16.02 -14.69
C THR A 75 18.44 -15.52 -14.32
N LEU A 76 18.35 -14.42 -13.55
CA LEU A 76 17.10 -13.97 -12.94
C LEU A 76 16.17 -13.26 -13.93
N GLY A 77 16.69 -12.73 -15.04
CA GLY A 77 15.88 -11.93 -15.97
C GLY A 77 15.46 -10.56 -15.42
N PHE A 78 15.90 -10.21 -14.21
CA PHE A 78 15.72 -8.90 -13.57
C PHE A 78 16.99 -8.52 -12.80
N ASP A 79 17.09 -7.23 -12.43
CA ASP A 79 18.14 -6.75 -11.54
C ASP A 79 17.69 -6.88 -10.07
N PRO A 80 18.30 -7.76 -9.26
CA PRO A 80 17.91 -7.98 -7.87
C PRO A 80 18.28 -6.84 -6.93
N ASP A 81 19.11 -5.87 -7.36
CA ASP A 81 19.62 -4.83 -6.48
C ASP A 81 18.51 -4.02 -5.80
N THR A 82 17.48 -3.60 -6.54
CA THR A 82 16.37 -2.85 -5.94
C THR A 82 15.63 -3.68 -4.88
N LEU A 83 15.47 -5.00 -5.10
CA LEU A 83 14.85 -5.86 -4.10
C LEU A 83 15.73 -5.99 -2.86
N LEU A 84 17.03 -6.21 -3.06
CA LEU A 84 18.01 -6.35 -1.99
C LEU A 84 18.20 -5.05 -1.19
N GLU A 85 18.07 -3.89 -1.83
CA GLU A 85 18.10 -2.59 -1.17
C GLU A 85 16.83 -2.35 -0.35
N ARG A 86 15.65 -2.70 -0.89
CA ARG A 86 14.35 -2.51 -0.22
C ARG A 86 14.12 -3.48 0.92
N ILE A 87 14.49 -4.74 0.71
CA ILE A 87 14.22 -5.86 1.61
C ILE A 87 15.53 -6.62 1.77
N PRO A 88 16.50 -6.06 2.52
CA PRO A 88 17.82 -6.66 2.64
C PRO A 88 17.75 -7.94 3.48
N PRO A 89 18.33 -9.06 3.00
CA PRO A 89 18.16 -10.38 3.60
C PRO A 89 18.74 -10.49 5.02
N ASP A 90 19.71 -9.64 5.38
CA ASP A 90 20.36 -9.61 6.70
C ASP A 90 19.46 -9.10 7.83
N ARG A 91 18.34 -8.43 7.49
CA ARG A 91 17.31 -8.02 8.45
C ARG A 91 16.37 -9.14 8.87
N TYR A 92 16.46 -10.30 8.22
CA TYR A 92 15.55 -11.42 8.44
C TYR A 92 16.31 -12.63 8.99
N ARG A 93 15.62 -13.39 9.85
CA ARG A 93 16.23 -14.51 10.58
C ARG A 93 16.64 -15.64 9.63
N ASP A 94 15.83 -15.87 8.61
CA ASP A 94 15.90 -17.02 7.71
C ASP A 94 15.29 -16.68 6.34
N LEU A 95 15.39 -17.61 5.39
CA LEU A 95 14.87 -17.42 4.04
C LEU A 95 13.34 -17.30 4.02
N ASP A 96 12.62 -17.98 4.92
CA ASP A 96 11.15 -17.91 4.94
C ASP A 96 10.69 -16.51 5.37
N SER A 97 11.28 -15.98 6.44
CA SER A 97 10.98 -14.62 6.91
C SER A 97 11.35 -13.55 5.89
N TRP A 98 12.41 -13.75 5.10
CA TRP A 98 12.75 -12.83 4.01
C TRP A 98 11.74 -12.86 2.86
N VAL A 99 11.35 -14.06 2.41
CA VAL A 99 10.33 -14.23 1.36
C VAL A 99 8.98 -13.66 1.81
N SER A 100 8.56 -13.99 3.03
CA SER A 100 7.33 -13.46 3.61
C SER A 100 7.34 -11.93 3.67
N ALA A 101 8.48 -11.32 4.02
CA ALA A 101 8.59 -9.85 4.03
C ALA A 101 8.44 -9.23 2.64
N ALA A 102 8.91 -9.89 1.59
CA ALA A 102 8.67 -9.44 0.20
C ALA A 102 7.20 -9.55 -0.19
N ASP A 103 6.54 -10.67 0.16
CA ASP A 103 5.11 -10.85 -0.09
C ASP A 103 4.25 -9.84 0.72
N GLU A 104 4.63 -9.54 1.95
CA GLU A 104 4.00 -8.52 2.81
C GLU A 104 4.18 -7.12 2.23
N GLN A 105 5.39 -6.76 1.79
CA GLN A 105 5.66 -5.47 1.13
C GLN A 105 4.82 -5.32 -0.15
N GLN A 106 4.66 -6.39 -0.93
CA GLN A 106 3.79 -6.37 -2.10
C GLN A 106 2.32 -6.15 -1.72
N ALA A 107 1.82 -6.84 -0.70
CA ALA A 107 0.46 -6.64 -0.23
C ALA A 107 0.23 -5.21 0.25
N GLU A 108 1.19 -4.62 0.98
CA GLU A 108 1.14 -3.25 1.46
C GLU A 108 1.08 -2.24 0.31
N VAL A 109 2.01 -2.34 -0.66
CA VAL A 109 2.04 -1.45 -1.83
C VAL A 109 0.73 -1.51 -2.61
N VAL A 110 0.21 -2.73 -2.84
CA VAL A 110 -1.05 -2.93 -3.57
C VAL A 110 -2.22 -2.31 -2.82
N GLN A 111 -2.38 -2.64 -1.53
CA GLN A 111 -3.47 -2.10 -0.71
C GLN A 111 -3.43 -0.58 -0.66
N HIS A 112 -2.26 0.00 -0.36
CA HIS A 112 -2.08 1.44 -0.19
C HIS A 112 -2.40 2.21 -1.46
N THR A 113 -1.90 1.71 -2.59
CA THR A 113 -2.12 2.35 -3.88
C THR A 113 -3.59 2.30 -4.26
N VAL A 114 -4.23 1.14 -4.13
CA VAL A 114 -5.66 0.97 -4.45
C VAL A 114 -6.54 1.84 -3.57
N GLU A 115 -6.33 1.82 -2.25
CA GLU A 115 -7.11 2.63 -1.30
C GLU A 115 -6.98 4.12 -1.61
N HIS A 116 -5.76 4.62 -1.84
CA HIS A 116 -5.55 6.03 -2.16
C HIS A 116 -6.22 6.43 -3.48
N LEU A 117 -6.08 5.62 -4.53
CA LEU A 117 -6.69 5.90 -5.83
C LEU A 117 -8.22 5.86 -5.77
N ARG A 118 -8.81 4.91 -5.02
CA ARG A 118 -10.26 4.85 -4.78
C ARG A 118 -10.76 6.02 -3.95
N ARG A 119 -9.96 6.56 -3.03
CA ARG A 119 -10.31 7.79 -2.30
C ARG A 119 -10.32 9.02 -3.21
N LEU A 120 -9.47 9.06 -4.24
CA LEU A 120 -9.45 10.11 -5.26
C LEU A 120 -10.49 9.90 -6.37
N ARG A 121 -11.47 9.01 -6.19
CA ARG A 121 -12.48 8.64 -7.19
C ARG A 121 -13.06 9.87 -7.90
N TYR A 122 -12.91 9.90 -9.22
CA TYR A 122 -13.28 10.98 -10.14
C TYR A 122 -12.70 12.37 -9.82
N GLN A 123 -11.74 12.44 -8.89
CA GLN A 123 -11.09 13.66 -8.41
C GLN A 123 -9.56 13.47 -8.23
N PRO A 124 -8.79 13.20 -9.30
CA PRO A 124 -9.22 13.01 -10.69
C PRO A 124 -9.20 11.54 -11.13
N CYS A 125 -9.13 10.58 -10.20
CA CYS A 125 -8.83 9.18 -10.52
C CYS A 125 -10.03 8.45 -11.11
N GLY A 126 -9.91 8.00 -12.35
CA GLY A 126 -10.93 7.23 -13.07
C GLY A 126 -10.72 5.71 -13.03
N GLY A 127 -9.58 5.22 -12.58
CA GLY A 127 -9.32 3.78 -12.50
C GLY A 127 -7.83 3.43 -12.35
N PHE A 128 -7.57 2.13 -12.19
CA PHE A 128 -6.23 1.59 -12.03
C PHE A 128 -6.14 0.14 -12.50
N THR A 129 -4.92 -0.30 -12.81
CA THR A 129 -4.58 -1.69 -13.11
C THR A 129 -3.30 -2.07 -12.38
N VAL A 130 -3.39 -3.14 -11.58
CA VAL A 130 -2.23 -3.70 -10.88
C VAL A 130 -1.36 -4.50 -11.85
N PHE A 131 -0.05 -4.32 -11.76
CA PHE A 131 0.92 -5.13 -12.49
C PHE A 131 1.55 -6.16 -11.55
N CYS A 132 1.27 -7.45 -11.70
CA CYS A 132 0.32 -8.07 -12.64
C CYS A 132 -0.45 -9.20 -11.94
N LEU A 133 -1.43 -9.81 -12.63
CA LEU A 133 -2.25 -10.85 -12.00
C LEU A 133 -1.47 -12.14 -11.72
N ASN A 134 -0.69 -12.62 -12.69
CA ASN A 134 0.01 -13.90 -12.60
C ASN A 134 1.47 -13.82 -13.07
N ASP A 135 2.35 -14.53 -12.38
CA ASP A 135 3.74 -14.68 -12.81
C ASP A 135 3.82 -15.56 -14.07
N PRO A 136 4.60 -15.16 -15.09
CA PRO A 136 4.76 -15.95 -16.31
C PRO A 136 5.74 -17.12 -16.13
N THR A 137 6.64 -17.03 -15.15
CA THR A 137 7.71 -18.00 -14.91
C THR A 137 7.97 -18.17 -13.42
N PRO A 138 8.36 -19.37 -12.93
CA PRO A 138 8.72 -19.57 -11.53
C PRO A 138 9.95 -18.75 -11.12
N GLY A 139 10.05 -18.48 -9.82
CA GLY A 139 11.27 -17.95 -9.20
C GLY A 139 11.18 -16.49 -8.76
N TRP A 140 10.65 -15.61 -9.60
CA TRP A 140 10.46 -14.19 -9.32
C TRP A 140 9.33 -13.64 -10.18
N GLY A 141 8.65 -12.62 -9.68
CA GLY A 141 7.81 -11.79 -10.52
C GLY A 141 6.91 -10.83 -9.74
N TRP A 142 5.95 -10.27 -10.47
CA TRP A 142 5.04 -9.22 -10.03
C TRP A 142 3.63 -9.73 -9.79
N GLY A 143 3.38 -11.00 -10.13
CA GLY A 143 2.10 -11.66 -10.06
C GLY A 143 1.59 -11.70 -8.64
N LEU A 144 0.32 -11.33 -8.45
CA LEU A 144 -0.42 -11.63 -7.22
C LEU A 144 -0.72 -13.13 -7.09
N ILE A 145 -0.55 -13.87 -8.18
CA ILE A 145 -0.59 -15.33 -8.27
C ILE A 145 0.78 -15.79 -8.80
N ALA A 146 1.47 -16.63 -8.05
CA ALA A 146 2.74 -17.20 -8.46
C ALA A 146 2.58 -18.13 -9.68
N ALA A 147 3.68 -18.47 -10.35
CA ALA A 147 3.64 -19.23 -11.61
C ALA A 147 3.10 -20.66 -11.46
N ASP A 148 3.08 -21.20 -10.24
CA ASP A 148 2.48 -22.49 -9.89
C ASP A 148 0.97 -22.40 -9.58
N GLY A 149 0.38 -21.19 -9.65
CA GLY A 149 -1.01 -20.91 -9.32
C GLY A 149 -1.26 -20.58 -7.85
N SER A 150 -0.23 -20.57 -7.00
CA SER A 150 -0.37 -20.24 -5.58
C SER A 150 -0.69 -18.75 -5.41
N PRO A 151 -1.74 -18.37 -4.65
CA PRO A 151 -2.06 -16.97 -4.40
C PRO A 151 -1.05 -16.36 -3.42
N ARG A 152 -0.65 -15.11 -3.66
CA ARG A 152 0.12 -14.30 -2.72
C ARG A 152 -0.81 -13.48 -1.82
N PRO A 153 -0.37 -13.04 -0.63
CA PRO A 153 -1.16 -12.19 0.26
C PRO A 153 -1.73 -10.93 -0.42
N SER A 154 -1.00 -10.40 -1.39
CA SER A 154 -1.37 -9.24 -2.19
C SER A 154 -2.64 -9.43 -3.03
N LEU A 155 -3.00 -10.67 -3.41
CA LEU A 155 -4.28 -10.95 -4.08
C LEU A 155 -5.46 -10.69 -3.15
N THR A 156 -5.36 -11.13 -1.89
CA THR A 156 -6.36 -10.86 -0.86
C THR A 156 -6.39 -9.37 -0.53
N ALA A 157 -5.24 -8.72 -0.43
CA ALA A 157 -5.15 -7.28 -0.18
C ALA A 157 -5.84 -6.47 -1.28
N LEU A 158 -5.65 -6.83 -2.55
CA LEU A 158 -6.38 -6.23 -3.68
C LEU A 158 -7.89 -6.45 -3.55
N ALA A 159 -8.32 -7.69 -3.29
CA ALA A 159 -9.74 -8.03 -3.18
C ALA A 159 -10.43 -7.25 -2.05
N GLU A 160 -9.78 -7.11 -0.89
CA GLU A 160 -10.31 -6.33 0.23
C GLU A 160 -10.31 -4.82 -0.06
N ALA A 161 -9.25 -4.29 -0.69
CA ALA A 161 -9.19 -2.89 -1.10
C ALA A 161 -10.19 -2.55 -2.23
N CYS A 162 -10.66 -3.54 -2.99
CA CYS A 162 -11.67 -3.43 -4.05
C CYS A 162 -13.09 -3.82 -3.62
N ARG A 163 -13.38 -3.95 -2.31
CA ARG A 163 -14.74 -4.20 -1.83
C ARG A 163 -15.72 -3.14 -2.35
N PRO A 164 -16.96 -3.51 -2.75
CA PRO A 164 -17.95 -2.56 -3.26
C PRO A 164 -18.23 -1.40 -2.31
N ILE A 165 -18.18 -1.66 -1.00
CA ILE A 165 -18.12 -0.62 0.03
C ILE A 165 -16.82 -0.82 0.79
N ALA A 166 -16.00 0.23 0.88
CA ALA A 166 -14.74 0.20 1.61
C ALA A 166 -14.63 1.41 2.54
N VAL A 167 -14.14 1.19 3.76
CA VAL A 167 -13.71 2.29 4.63
C VAL A 167 -12.22 2.49 4.47
N ILE A 168 -11.78 3.73 4.37
CA ILE A 168 -10.38 4.07 4.16
C ILE A 168 -10.02 5.18 5.13
N ALA A 169 -9.01 4.91 5.95
CA ALA A 169 -8.41 5.92 6.82
C ALA A 169 -7.17 6.50 6.12
N ASP A 170 -6.96 7.81 6.23
CA ASP A 170 -5.72 8.44 5.76
C ASP A 170 -4.51 7.70 6.35
N ARG A 171 -3.51 7.45 5.51
CA ARG A 171 -2.35 6.65 5.90
C ARG A 171 -1.43 7.42 6.83
N LEU A 172 -1.06 6.76 7.92
CA LEU A 172 0.04 7.11 8.79
C LEU A 172 1.34 6.56 8.21
N GLY A 173 2.47 7.19 8.55
CA GLY A 173 3.78 6.64 8.22
C GLY A 173 4.06 5.36 9.03
N PRO A 174 5.09 4.58 8.66
CA PRO A 174 5.48 3.38 9.41
C PRO A 174 5.94 3.72 10.85
N GLU A 175 6.41 4.95 11.06
CA GLU A 175 6.84 5.47 12.36
C GLU A 175 6.15 6.80 12.67
N LEU A 176 5.76 6.97 13.93
CA LEU A 176 5.19 8.22 14.46
C LEU A 176 6.06 8.71 15.61
N ALA A 177 6.44 9.99 15.58
CA ALA A 177 7.20 10.59 16.66
C ALA A 177 6.40 10.60 17.97
N ALA A 178 7.00 10.14 19.06
CA ALA A 178 6.39 10.15 20.39
C ALA A 178 5.87 11.54 20.78
N GLY A 179 4.68 11.60 21.37
CA GLY A 179 4.05 12.85 21.82
C GLY A 179 3.52 13.77 20.70
N SER A 180 3.75 13.44 19.42
CA SER A 180 3.23 14.21 18.28
C SER A 180 1.70 14.10 18.16
N ARG A 181 1.08 15.05 17.47
CA ARG A 181 -0.37 15.08 17.22
C ARG A 181 -0.66 14.70 15.78
N HIS A 182 -1.58 13.75 15.61
CA HIS A 182 -2.03 13.29 14.31
C HIS A 182 -3.55 13.43 14.19
N ALA A 183 -4.01 13.60 12.96
CA ALA A 183 -5.42 13.56 12.60
C ALA A 183 -5.55 12.67 11.37
N VAL A 184 -6.50 11.75 11.41
CA VAL A 184 -6.74 10.78 10.34
C VAL A 184 -8.15 11.01 9.81
N ASP A 185 -8.24 11.36 8.54
CA ASP A 185 -9.53 11.46 7.87
C ASP A 185 -10.04 10.08 7.50
N ILE A 186 -11.34 9.88 7.70
CA ILE A 186 -12.03 8.62 7.46
C ILE A 186 -12.96 8.83 6.28
N HIS A 187 -12.83 7.97 5.29
CA HIS A 187 -13.59 8.00 4.05
C HIS A 187 -14.35 6.69 3.89
N VAL A 188 -15.54 6.77 3.29
CA VAL A 188 -16.25 5.61 2.76
C VAL A 188 -16.29 5.74 1.25
N VAL A 189 -15.86 4.70 0.56
CA VAL A 189 -16.00 4.55 -0.89
C VAL A 189 -17.14 3.58 -1.14
N SER A 190 -18.09 3.98 -2.00
CA SER A 190 -19.17 3.14 -2.50
C SER A 190 -19.07 3.04 -4.01
N ASP A 191 -19.00 1.82 -4.53
CA ASP A 191 -19.09 1.52 -5.97
C ASP A 191 -20.52 1.07 -6.35
N LEU A 192 -21.48 1.18 -5.41
CA LEU A 192 -22.88 0.85 -5.66
C LEU A 192 -23.52 1.90 -6.57
N ARG A 193 -24.50 1.49 -7.36
CA ARG A 193 -25.21 2.35 -8.32
C ARG A 193 -26.41 3.10 -7.72
N TYR A 194 -26.59 3.02 -6.41
CA TYR A 194 -27.68 3.65 -5.68
C TYR A 194 -27.15 4.20 -4.36
N ASP A 195 -27.85 5.21 -3.85
CA ASP A 195 -27.52 5.84 -2.58
C ASP A 195 -27.82 4.88 -1.43
N ILE A 196 -26.95 4.91 -0.42
CA ILE A 196 -27.14 4.20 0.84
C ILE A 196 -27.70 5.20 1.83
N ALA A 197 -28.90 4.95 2.36
CA ALA A 197 -29.54 5.86 3.31
C ALA A 197 -28.80 5.91 4.67
N GLU A 198 -28.30 4.76 5.13
CA GLU A 198 -27.66 4.62 6.43
C GLU A 198 -26.42 3.71 6.33
N ALA A 199 -25.25 4.32 6.51
CA ALA A 199 -23.99 3.65 6.74
C ALA A 199 -23.50 3.97 8.17
N GLU A 200 -22.92 3.00 8.85
CA GLU A 200 -22.24 3.19 10.13
C GLU A 200 -20.75 2.92 9.97
N VAL A 201 -19.91 3.78 10.55
CA VAL A 201 -18.47 3.61 10.59
C VAL A 201 -17.99 3.69 12.03
N ASP A 202 -17.46 2.58 12.54
CA ASP A 202 -16.78 2.51 13.84
C ASP A 202 -15.28 2.66 13.64
N VAL A 203 -14.65 3.58 14.39
CA VAL A 203 -13.21 3.79 14.37
C VAL A 203 -12.64 3.64 15.77
N VAL A 204 -11.58 2.84 15.87
CA VAL A 204 -10.85 2.57 17.09
C VAL A 204 -9.38 2.92 16.86
N VAL A 205 -8.84 3.79 17.70
CA VAL A 205 -7.39 4.07 17.76
C VAL A 205 -6.88 3.54 19.08
N THR A 206 -5.87 2.66 19.03
CA THR A 206 -5.27 2.03 20.20
C THR A 206 -3.76 2.20 20.22
N GLY A 207 -3.18 2.27 21.41
CA GLY A 207 -1.74 2.24 21.64
C GLY A 207 -1.47 2.16 23.15
N PRO A 208 -0.20 2.24 23.59
CA PRO A 208 0.13 2.34 25.01
C PRO A 208 -0.64 3.49 25.68
N ASP A 209 -1.48 3.16 26.66
CA ASP A 209 -2.35 4.09 27.39
C ASP A 209 -3.27 4.97 26.50
N LEU A 210 -3.48 4.56 25.25
CA LEU A 210 -4.31 5.24 24.26
C LEU A 210 -5.46 4.32 23.83
N GLU A 211 -6.70 4.76 24.08
CA GLU A 211 -7.89 4.16 23.49
C GLU A 211 -8.88 5.26 23.11
N ILE A 212 -9.17 5.39 21.82
CA ILE A 212 -10.17 6.30 21.29
C ILE A 212 -11.16 5.51 20.47
N ARG A 213 -12.45 5.69 20.77
CA ARG A 213 -13.56 5.14 19.99
C ARG A 213 -14.39 6.27 19.40
N ARG A 214 -14.68 6.20 18.11
CA ARG A 214 -15.55 7.14 17.40
C ARG A 214 -16.51 6.36 16.52
N ARG A 215 -17.71 6.91 16.35
CA ARG A 215 -18.71 6.40 15.41
C ARG A 215 -19.17 7.55 14.54
N PHE A 216 -19.26 7.29 13.24
CA PHE A 216 -19.88 8.16 12.25
C PHE A 216 -21.08 7.41 11.65
N ALA A 217 -22.14 8.13 11.32
CA ALA A 217 -23.29 7.56 10.64
C ALA A 217 -23.88 8.56 9.67
N GLY A 218 -24.46 8.08 8.57
CA GLY A 218 -25.13 8.93 7.59
C GLY A 218 -25.30 8.27 6.23
N ALA A 219 -25.87 9.02 5.31
CA ALA A 219 -26.05 8.60 3.92
C ALA A 219 -24.72 8.62 3.16
N ILE A 220 -24.59 7.74 2.17
CA ILE A 220 -23.48 7.68 1.21
C ILE A 220 -24.06 7.65 -0.19
N ASP A 221 -23.69 8.63 -1.01
CA ASP A 221 -24.15 8.71 -2.40
C ASP A 221 -23.65 7.53 -3.23
N ALA A 222 -24.41 7.18 -4.28
CA ALA A 222 -24.00 6.21 -5.28
C ALA A 222 -22.64 6.57 -5.90
N ASP A 223 -21.83 5.55 -6.18
CA ASP A 223 -20.59 5.65 -6.96
C ASP A 223 -19.61 6.73 -6.49
N SER A 224 -19.49 6.92 -5.17
CA SER A 224 -18.85 8.07 -4.54
C SER A 224 -17.68 7.71 -3.62
N SER A 225 -16.86 8.72 -3.28
CA SER A 225 -15.97 8.69 -2.13
C SER A 225 -16.28 9.87 -1.21
N THR A 226 -16.68 9.57 0.02
CA THR A 226 -17.19 10.55 0.97
C THR A 226 -16.34 10.55 2.23
N LYS A 227 -15.78 11.70 2.59
CA LYS A 227 -15.16 11.88 3.91
C LYS A 227 -16.25 11.92 4.98
N VAL A 228 -16.28 10.92 5.85
CA VAL A 228 -17.31 10.78 6.90
C VAL A 228 -16.89 11.41 8.23
N GLY A 229 -15.59 11.63 8.44
CA GLY A 229 -15.10 12.17 9.70
C GLY A 229 -13.59 12.30 9.79
N THR A 230 -13.13 12.76 10.94
CA THR A 230 -11.71 12.91 11.27
C THR A 230 -11.50 12.50 12.72
N VAL A 231 -10.49 11.68 12.97
CA VAL A 231 -10.11 11.23 14.32
C VAL A 231 -8.73 11.79 14.65
N GLY A 232 -8.69 12.71 15.63
CA GLY A 232 -7.45 13.27 16.16
C GLY A 232 -6.95 12.50 17.38
N PHE A 233 -5.65 12.30 17.48
CA PHE A 233 -5.01 11.67 18.64
C PHE A 233 -3.60 12.22 18.88
N ARG A 234 -3.07 11.98 20.09
CA ARG A 234 -1.68 12.24 20.44
C ARG A 234 -0.97 10.90 20.55
N VAL A 235 0.19 10.77 19.92
CA VAL A 235 1.00 9.55 19.95
C VAL A 235 1.53 9.37 21.37
N PRO A 236 1.42 8.16 21.96
CA PRO A 236 1.96 7.89 23.29
C PRO A 236 3.46 8.22 23.39
N GLU A 237 3.92 8.51 24.60
CA GLU A 237 5.32 8.86 24.87
C GLU A 237 6.18 7.63 25.24
N THR A 238 5.60 6.43 25.15
CA THR A 238 6.23 5.15 25.47
C THR A 238 6.41 4.28 24.24
N TRP A 239 7.38 3.37 24.29
CA TRP A 239 7.59 2.37 23.24
C TRP A 239 6.32 1.55 23.01
N GLY A 240 6.00 1.31 21.74
CA GLY A 240 4.84 0.53 21.33
C GLY A 240 4.44 0.85 19.91
N GLN A 241 3.16 0.60 19.61
CA GLN A 241 2.57 0.87 18.31
C GLN A 241 1.26 1.64 18.50
N VAL A 242 0.92 2.46 17.51
CA VAL A 242 -0.43 2.99 17.34
C VAL A 242 -1.10 2.19 16.24
N GLU A 243 -2.30 1.73 16.51
CA GLU A 243 -3.15 1.07 15.54
C GLU A 243 -4.42 1.88 15.32
N VAL A 244 -4.80 2.04 14.05
CA VAL A 244 -6.10 2.59 13.64
C VAL A 244 -6.87 1.50 12.91
N THR A 245 -8.02 1.13 13.47
CA THR A 245 -8.97 0.21 12.84
C THR A 245 -10.27 0.96 12.58
N ALA A 246 -10.74 0.93 11.32
CA ALA A 246 -12.03 1.47 10.91
C ALA A 246 -12.87 0.35 10.30
N THR A 247 -14.15 0.26 10.67
CA THR A 247 -15.08 -0.74 10.13
C THR A 247 -16.35 -0.06 9.67
N VAL A 248 -16.72 -0.25 8.41
CA VAL A 248 -17.99 0.21 7.85
C VAL A 248 -19.00 -0.94 7.81
N ARG A 249 -20.26 -0.63 8.12
CA ARG A 249 -21.43 -1.48 7.86
C ARG A 249 -22.46 -0.65 7.11
N ALA A 250 -22.86 -1.12 5.95
CA ALA A 250 -23.75 -0.38 5.05
C ALA A 250 -24.41 -1.36 4.07
N ASP A 251 -25.73 -1.27 3.89
CA ASP A 251 -26.47 -2.08 2.92
C ASP A 251 -26.24 -3.61 3.07
N GLY A 252 -26.13 -4.10 4.30
CA GLY A 252 -25.83 -5.51 4.59
C GLY A 252 -24.40 -5.95 4.25
N LEU A 253 -23.56 -5.05 3.73
CA LEU A 253 -22.15 -5.25 3.46
C LEU A 253 -21.29 -4.67 4.59
N GLY A 254 -20.05 -5.14 4.66
CA GLY A 254 -19.06 -4.60 5.60
C GLY A 254 -17.64 -4.74 5.08
N ASN A 255 -16.78 -3.83 5.55
CA ASN A 255 -15.36 -3.83 5.27
C ASN A 255 -14.61 -3.22 6.46
N THR A 256 -13.37 -3.66 6.66
CA THR A 256 -12.49 -3.17 7.72
C THR A 256 -11.17 -2.74 7.10
N HIS A 257 -10.75 -1.53 7.46
CA HIS A 257 -9.40 -1.02 7.21
C HIS A 257 -8.62 -1.03 8.52
N ARG A 258 -7.35 -1.44 8.42
CA ARG A 258 -6.41 -1.49 9.54
C ARG A 258 -5.06 -0.96 9.10
N GLN A 259 -4.45 -0.15 9.94
CA GLN A 259 -3.07 0.29 9.79
C GLN A 259 -2.39 0.38 11.15
N VAL A 260 -1.07 0.15 11.16
CA VAL A 260 -0.23 0.15 12.35
C VAL A 260 1.01 0.98 12.09
N SER A 261 1.40 1.78 13.06
CA SER A 261 2.64 2.56 13.04
C SER A 261 3.41 2.34 14.33
N ALA A 262 4.71 2.15 14.23
CA ALA A 262 5.60 2.11 15.38
C ALA A 262 5.74 3.49 16.02
N ILE A 263 5.95 3.54 17.34
CA ILE A 263 6.23 4.78 18.05
C ILE A 263 7.75 4.97 18.09
N GLN A 264 8.21 6.06 17.48
CA GLN A 264 9.62 6.46 17.49
C GLN A 264 9.88 7.40 18.67
N LEU A 265 10.65 6.93 19.65
CA LEU A 265 11.11 7.77 20.76
C LEU A 265 12.20 8.75 20.27
N PRO A 266 12.32 9.94 20.89
CA PRO A 266 13.45 10.82 20.64
C PRO A 266 14.77 10.09 20.94
N LEU A 267 15.75 10.28 20.07
CA LEU A 267 17.12 9.84 20.33
C LEU A 267 17.62 10.62 21.56
N SER A 268 17.98 9.88 22.60
CA SER A 268 18.62 10.41 23.83
C SER A 268 20.01 10.92 23.56
#